data_AF-A0A971RPT7-F1
#
_entry.id   AF-A0A971RPT7-F1
#
_cell.length_a   1.000
_cell.length_b   1.000
_cell.length_c   1.000
_cell.angle_alpha   90.00
_cell.angle_beta   90.00
_cell.angle_gamma   90.00
#
_symmetry.space_group_name_H-M   'P 1'
#
loop_
_entity.id
_entity.type
_entity.pdbx_description
1 polymer ?
#
loop_
_entity_poly.entity_id
_entity_poly.type
_entity_poly.pdbx_seq_one_letter_code
_entity_poly.pdbx_strand_id
1 'polypeptide(L)'
;GRNNLKIAGLFLFFILAGVLAAIFISKRFVSPIIRGLEAAVSYDLDNTTDSKIAEIDALISQLRERYRSRTGQSLPDDLFEDFLSRLETLTPTEKIIAGCYMRGESTQDILGNLYISASTLKTHSSHIYTKLDISSRDELQLYYHLIEKGGRLEEMAKRAGIF
;
A
#
# COMPACT_ATOMS: atom_id res chain seq x y z
N GLY A 1 -6.46 65.30 6.16
CA GLY A 1 -7.91 65.32 6.45
C GLY A 1 -8.23 64.31 7.52
N ARG A 2 -8.82 64.74 8.65
CA ARG A 2 -9.18 63.92 9.82
C ARG A 2 -9.99 62.66 9.47
N ASN A 3 -10.72 62.69 8.36
CA ASN A 3 -11.55 61.58 7.88
C ASN A 3 -10.72 60.45 7.25
N ASN A 4 -9.61 60.76 6.55
CA ASN A 4 -8.75 59.76 5.91
C ASN A 4 -8.02 58.90 6.96
N LEU A 5 -7.67 59.49 8.10
CA LEU A 5 -7.05 58.76 9.22
C LEU A 5 -8.02 57.77 9.87
N LYS A 6 -9.30 58.15 10.00
CA LYS A 6 -10.36 57.24 10.49
C LYS A 6 -10.59 56.07 9.53
N ILE A 7 -10.63 56.36 8.23
CA ILE A 7 -10.81 55.34 7.18
C ILE A 7 -9.63 54.37 7.19
N ALA A 8 -8.38 54.86 7.26
CA ALA A 8 -7.20 54.01 7.35
C ALA A 8 -7.21 53.09 8.59
N GLY A 9 -7.63 53.61 9.74
CA GLY A 9 -7.79 52.80 10.96
C GLY A 9 -8.84 51.70 10.82
N LEU A 10 -9.95 51.98 10.14
CA LEU A 10 -11.02 51.01 9.91
C LEU A 10 -10.58 49.88 8.96
N PHE A 11 -9.81 50.21 7.92
CA PHE A 11 -9.18 49.20 7.05
C PHE A 11 -8.17 48.33 7.80
N LEU A 12 -7.31 48.92 8.63
CA LEU A 12 -6.34 48.18 9.43
C LEU A 12 -7.04 47.20 10.39
N PHE A 13 -8.11 47.65 11.04
CA PHE A 13 -8.92 46.81 11.91
C PHE A 13 -9.53 45.62 11.14
N PHE A 14 -10.09 45.85 9.95
CA PHE A 14 -10.71 44.79 9.16
C PHE A 14 -9.68 43.75 8.66
N ILE A 15 -8.48 44.21 8.28
CA ILE A 15 -7.38 43.31 7.88
C ILE A 15 -6.95 42.46 9.08
N LEU A 16 -6.73 43.05 10.25
CA LEU A 16 -6.36 42.31 11.45
C LEU A 16 -7.44 41.29 11.85
N ALA A 17 -8.71 41.68 11.81
CA ALA A 17 -9.83 40.79 12.06
C ALA A 17 -9.88 39.62 11.07
N GLY A 18 -9.66 39.88 9.77
CA GLY A 18 -9.60 38.86 8.73
C GLY A 18 -8.44 37.88 8.91
N VAL A 19 -7.24 38.37 9.27
CA VAL A 19 -6.08 37.52 9.56
C VAL A 19 -6.35 36.63 10.77
N LEU A 20 -6.95 37.18 11.83
CA LEU A 20 -7.32 36.41 13.03
C LEU A 20 -8.37 35.34 12.70
N ALA A 21 -9.39 35.68 11.90
CA ALA A 21 -10.40 34.73 11.45
C ALA A 21 -9.79 33.61 10.59
N ALA A 22 -8.86 33.95 9.68
CA ALA A 22 -8.14 32.98 8.86
C ALA A 22 -7.31 32.01 9.70
N ILE A 23 -6.57 32.51 10.70
CA ILE A 23 -5.81 31.67 11.64
C ILE A 23 -6.75 30.77 12.44
N PHE A 24 -7.88 31.30 12.90
CA PHE A 24 -8.87 30.53 13.65
C PHE A 24 -9.45 29.38 12.82
N ILE A 25 -9.89 29.67 11.59
CA ILE A 25 -10.44 28.66 10.67
C ILE A 25 -9.38 27.61 10.31
N SER A 26 -8.14 28.03 10.03
CA SER A 26 -7.02 27.13 9.73
C SER A 26 -6.76 26.15 10.87
N LYS A 27 -6.71 26.65 12.12
CA LYS A 27 -6.48 25.80 13.29
C LYS A 27 -7.68 24.92 13.64
N ARG A 28 -8.90 25.42 13.46
CA ARG A 28 -10.13 24.73 13.86
C ARG A 28 -10.57 23.66 12.87
N PHE A 29 -10.36 23.88 11.57
CA PHE A 29 -10.91 23.02 10.52
C PHE A 29 -9.84 22.42 9.61
N VAL A 30 -8.90 23.23 9.11
CA VAL A 30 -7.94 22.75 8.09
C VAL A 30 -6.95 21.74 8.67
N SER A 31 -6.33 22.04 9.82
CA SER A 31 -5.38 21.12 10.45
C SER A 31 -5.97 19.74 10.81
N PRO A 32 -7.16 19.62 11.44
CA PRO A 32 -7.73 18.31 11.73
C PRO A 32 -8.17 17.54 10.47
N ILE A 33 -8.66 18.21 9.42
CA ILE A 33 -9.01 17.54 8.15
C ILE A 33 -7.79 16.92 7.50
N ILE A 34 -6.68 17.66 7.41
CA ILE A 34 -5.44 17.17 6.79
C ILE A 34 -4.91 15.95 7.55
N ARG A 35 -4.89 16.01 8.89
CA ARG A 35 -4.44 14.88 9.74
C ARG A 35 -5.34 13.65 9.59
N GLY A 36 -6.67 13.85 9.55
CA GLY A 36 -7.61 12.77 9.33
C GLY A 36 -7.45 12.10 7.96
N LEU A 37 -7.17 12.90 6.92
CA LEU A 37 -6.92 12.38 5.57
C LEU A 37 -5.58 11.66 5.47
N GLU A 38 -4.52 12.23 6.06
CA GLU A 38 -3.19 11.61 6.11
C GLU A 38 -3.25 10.24 6.82
N ALA A 39 -3.97 10.15 7.95
CA ALA A 39 -4.18 8.90 8.67
C ALA A 39 -5.04 7.88 7.89
N ALA A 40 -6.00 8.34 7.09
CA ALA A 40 -6.81 7.45 6.24
C ALA A 40 -6.00 6.89 5.04
N VAL A 41 -5.04 7.67 4.52
CA VAL A 41 -4.21 7.27 3.39
C VAL A 41 -3.02 6.39 3.82
N SER A 42 -2.50 6.57 5.04
CA SER A 42 -1.32 5.84 5.52
C SER A 42 -1.55 4.36 5.85
N TYR A 43 -2.75 3.79 5.62
CA TYR A 43 -3.13 2.38 5.89
C TYR A 43 -2.92 1.87 7.33
N ASP A 44 -2.39 2.69 8.24
CA ASP A 44 -2.26 2.41 9.67
C ASP A 44 -3.59 2.68 10.38
N LEU A 45 -4.58 1.85 10.06
CA LEU A 45 -5.94 1.95 10.58
C LEU A 45 -6.07 1.52 12.06
N ASP A 46 -4.99 1.09 12.71
CA ASP A 46 -5.04 0.60 14.10
C ASP A 46 -4.70 1.68 15.14
N ASN A 47 -3.99 2.74 14.74
CA ASN A 47 -3.55 3.82 15.65
C ASN A 47 -4.42 5.10 15.60
N THR A 48 -5.49 5.12 14.80
CA THR A 48 -6.29 6.33 14.55
C THR A 48 -7.57 6.32 15.38
N THR A 49 -7.59 7.08 16.49
CA THR A 49 -8.79 7.18 17.35
C THR A 49 -9.23 8.60 17.71
N ASP A 50 -8.67 9.68 17.15
CA ASP A 50 -9.14 11.01 17.58
C ASP A 50 -8.92 12.12 16.54
N SER A 51 -9.67 12.08 15.44
CA SER A 51 -9.91 13.32 14.70
C SER A 51 -10.88 14.16 15.52
N LYS A 52 -10.63 15.45 15.74
CA LYS A 52 -11.58 16.33 16.47
C LYS A 52 -12.86 16.63 15.66
N ILE A 53 -13.18 15.81 14.66
CA ILE A 53 -14.27 15.96 13.70
C ILE A 53 -15.02 14.63 13.64
N ALA A 54 -16.19 14.59 14.28
CA ALA A 54 -17.01 13.39 14.40
C ALA A 54 -17.40 12.75 13.06
N GLU A 55 -17.56 13.55 12.00
CA GLU A 55 -17.83 13.05 10.65
C GLU A 55 -16.66 12.23 10.08
N ILE A 56 -15.42 12.64 10.35
CA ILE A 56 -14.22 11.92 9.90
C ILE A 56 -14.12 10.60 10.66
N ASP A 57 -14.33 10.59 11.97
CA ASP A 57 -14.28 9.36 12.75
C ASP A 57 -15.40 8.39 12.36
N ALA A 58 -16.60 8.89 12.05
CA ALA A 58 -17.71 8.10 11.53
C ALA A 58 -17.36 7.47 10.17
N LEU A 59 -16.73 8.22 9.27
CA LEU A 59 -16.28 7.70 7.98
C LEU A 59 -15.13 6.71 8.12
N ILE A 60 -14.15 6.97 8.99
CA ILE A 60 -13.02 6.07 9.25
C ILE A 60 -13.52 4.76 9.86
N SER A 61 -14.46 4.82 10.82
CA SER A 61 -15.05 3.62 11.43
C SER A 61 -15.87 2.82 10.41
N GLN A 62 -16.65 3.47 9.55
CA GLN A 62 -17.35 2.79 8.45
C GLN A 62 -16.39 2.13 7.45
N LEU A 63 -15.29 2.79 7.10
CA LEU A 63 -14.24 2.23 6.25
C LEU A 63 -13.55 1.05 6.92
N ARG A 64 -13.21 1.15 8.21
CA ARG A 64 -12.65 0.06 9.02
C ARG A 64 -13.60 -1.13 9.07
N GLU A 65 -14.90 -0.89 9.26
CA GLU A 65 -15.92 -1.94 9.29
C GLU A 65 -16.07 -2.62 7.93
N ARG A 66 -16.10 -1.85 6.83
CA ARG A 66 -16.11 -2.41 5.47
C ARG A 66 -14.83 -3.17 5.14
N TYR A 67 -13.68 -2.65 5.56
CA TYR A 67 -12.39 -3.32 5.39
C TYR A 67 -12.35 -4.61 6.19
N ARG A 68 -12.71 -4.60 7.48
CA ARG A 68 -12.88 -5.81 8.31
C ARG A 68 -13.93 -6.76 7.78
N SER A 69 -15.00 -6.29 7.18
CA SER A 69 -15.97 -7.18 6.52
C SER A 69 -15.38 -7.85 5.27
N ARG A 70 -14.44 -7.17 4.59
CA ARG A 70 -13.68 -7.71 3.44
C ARG A 70 -12.44 -8.53 3.80
N THR A 71 -11.81 -8.25 4.95
CA THR A 71 -10.59 -8.94 5.44
C THR A 71 -10.86 -9.93 6.58
N GLY A 72 -12.05 -9.87 7.18
CA GLY A 72 -12.60 -10.85 8.12
C GLY A 72 -13.32 -12.00 7.42
N GLN A 73 -13.60 -11.88 6.11
CA GLN A 73 -13.22 -12.97 5.23
C GLN A 73 -11.70 -12.90 5.17
N SER A 74 -11.01 -13.69 5.99
CA SER A 74 -9.57 -13.94 5.80
C SER A 74 -9.34 -14.02 4.29
N LEU A 75 -8.27 -13.42 3.74
CA LEU A 75 -7.78 -13.92 2.45
C LEU A 75 -7.74 -15.43 2.66
N PRO A 76 -8.61 -16.17 1.97
CA PRO A 76 -9.03 -17.42 2.54
C PRO A 76 -7.76 -18.26 2.59
N ASP A 77 -7.47 -18.86 3.77
CA ASP A 77 -6.15 -19.45 4.01
C ASP A 77 -5.82 -20.45 2.89
N ASP A 78 -6.86 -21.05 2.31
CA ASP A 78 -6.87 -21.84 1.08
C ASP A 78 -6.18 -21.15 -0.13
N LEU A 79 -6.35 -19.85 -0.37
CA LEU A 79 -5.74 -19.12 -1.49
C LEU A 79 -4.21 -19.12 -1.38
N PHE A 80 -3.70 -18.87 -0.17
CA PHE A 80 -2.25 -18.91 0.06
C PHE A 80 -1.74 -20.35 0.10
N GLU A 81 -2.49 -21.30 0.68
CA GLU A 81 -2.14 -22.71 0.68
C GLU A 81 -2.06 -23.29 -0.74
N ASP A 82 -3.01 -22.97 -1.60
CA ASP A 82 -3.02 -23.38 -3.01
C ASP A 82 -1.83 -22.78 -3.76
N PHE A 83 -1.55 -21.49 -3.56
CA PHE A 83 -0.36 -20.86 -4.15
C PHE A 83 0.94 -21.50 -3.66
N LEU A 84 1.09 -21.72 -2.34
CA LEU A 84 2.29 -22.31 -1.75
C LEU A 84 2.49 -23.76 -2.19
N SER A 85 1.41 -24.55 -2.29
CA SER A 85 1.48 -25.92 -2.80
C SER A 85 1.88 -25.97 -4.28
N ARG A 86 1.35 -25.07 -5.11
CA ARG A 86 1.80 -24.91 -6.51
C ARG A 86 3.26 -24.47 -6.60
N LEU A 87 3.72 -23.61 -5.71
CA LEU A 87 5.10 -23.14 -5.64
C LEU A 87 6.09 -24.27 -5.35
N GLU A 88 5.70 -25.27 -4.55
CA GLU A 88 6.49 -26.47 -4.29
C GLU A 88 6.73 -27.30 -5.56
N THR A 89 5.80 -27.28 -6.53
CA THR A 89 5.88 -28.06 -7.79
C THR A 89 6.89 -27.51 -8.80
N LEU A 90 7.41 -26.30 -8.55
CA LEU A 90 8.44 -25.72 -9.41
C LEU A 90 9.73 -26.55 -9.34
N THR A 91 10.36 -26.71 -10.49
CA THR A 91 11.70 -27.31 -10.60
C THR A 91 12.75 -26.38 -9.94
N PRO A 92 13.94 -26.90 -9.60
CA PRO A 92 14.99 -26.08 -8.99
C PRO A 92 15.31 -24.80 -9.77
N THR A 93 15.40 -24.88 -11.10
CA THR A 93 15.66 -23.70 -11.95
C THR A 93 14.50 -22.71 -11.94
N GLU A 94 13.25 -23.21 -12.02
CA GLU A 94 12.07 -22.36 -11.97
C GLU A 94 11.93 -21.65 -10.62
N LYS A 95 12.29 -22.33 -9.52
CA LYS A 95 12.32 -21.76 -8.16
C LYS A 95 13.29 -20.58 -8.06
N ILE A 96 14.48 -20.70 -8.64
CA ILE A 96 15.46 -19.60 -8.67
C ILE A 96 14.90 -18.40 -9.44
N ILE A 97 14.36 -18.63 -10.64
CA ILE A 97 13.80 -17.56 -11.49
C ILE A 97 12.59 -16.91 -10.82
N ALA A 98 11.69 -17.70 -10.23
CA ALA A 98 10.55 -17.19 -9.47
C ALA A 98 11.01 -16.34 -8.28
N GLY A 99 12.03 -16.78 -7.53
CA GLY A 99 12.63 -16.01 -6.44
C GLY A 99 13.26 -14.68 -6.89
N CYS A 100 13.88 -14.63 -8.07
CA CYS A 100 14.35 -13.37 -8.66
C CYS A 100 13.18 -12.43 -8.99
N TYR A 101 12.09 -12.95 -9.57
CA TYR A 101 10.90 -12.14 -9.84
C TYR A 101 10.22 -11.61 -8.57
N MET A 102 10.09 -12.45 -7.54
CA MET A 102 9.55 -12.05 -6.24
C MET A 102 10.36 -10.91 -5.60
N ARG A 103 11.69 -10.95 -5.74
CA ARG A 103 12.61 -9.88 -5.28
C ARG A 103 12.63 -8.65 -6.19
N GLY A 104 11.90 -8.67 -7.31
CA GLY A 104 11.83 -7.55 -8.23
C GLY A 104 13.05 -7.40 -9.16
N GLU A 105 13.92 -8.41 -9.29
CA GLU A 105 15.11 -8.34 -10.15
C GLU A 105 14.75 -8.11 -11.63
N SER A 106 15.49 -7.28 -12.35
CA SER A 106 15.16 -7.00 -13.74
C SER A 106 15.44 -8.21 -14.63
N THR A 107 14.79 -8.28 -15.80
CA THR A 107 15.08 -9.33 -16.79
C THR A 107 16.56 -9.37 -17.16
N GLN A 108 17.22 -8.20 -17.26
CA GLN A 108 18.64 -8.14 -17.59
C GLN A 108 19.51 -8.75 -16.48
N ASP A 109 19.18 -8.46 -15.22
CA ASP A 109 19.90 -9.01 -14.06
C ASP A 109 19.76 -10.54 -14.01
N ILE A 110 18.56 -11.06 -14.27
CA ILE A 110 18.29 -12.51 -14.29
C ILE A 110 19.09 -13.20 -15.40
N LEU A 111 19.10 -12.63 -16.61
CA LEU A 111 19.88 -13.18 -17.73
C LEU A 111 21.38 -13.18 -17.43
N GLY A 112 21.88 -12.09 -16.82
CA GLY A 112 23.28 -11.95 -16.42
C GLY A 112 23.69 -12.90 -15.30
N ASN A 113 22.87 -13.03 -14.26
CA ASN A 113 23.18 -13.81 -13.07
C ASN A 113 23.04 -15.32 -13.27
N LEU A 114 22.03 -15.75 -14.05
CA LEU A 114 21.83 -17.17 -14.35
C LEU A 114 22.57 -17.65 -15.61
N TYR A 115 23.21 -16.75 -16.36
CA TYR A 115 23.89 -17.05 -17.63
C TYR A 115 22.99 -17.80 -18.64
N ILE A 116 21.71 -17.42 -18.70
CA ILE A 116 20.71 -18.00 -19.62
C ILE A 116 20.32 -17.01 -20.73
N SER A 117 19.81 -17.52 -21.85
CA SER A 117 19.32 -16.68 -22.94
C SER A 117 17.91 -16.13 -22.68
N ALA A 118 17.55 -15.05 -23.38
CA ALA A 118 16.21 -14.46 -23.29
C ALA A 118 15.10 -15.43 -23.72
N SER A 119 15.36 -16.30 -24.70
CA SER A 119 14.40 -17.34 -25.10
C SER A 119 14.25 -18.42 -24.03
N THR A 120 15.36 -18.86 -23.43
CA THR A 120 15.34 -19.80 -22.30
C THR A 120 14.55 -19.25 -21.12
N LEU A 121 14.80 -17.98 -20.75
CA LEU A 121 14.05 -17.32 -19.68
C LEU A 121 12.56 -17.27 -20.02
N LYS A 122 12.18 -16.88 -21.24
CA LYS A 122 10.77 -16.86 -21.67
C LYS A 122 10.09 -18.23 -21.53
N THR A 123 10.78 -19.32 -21.89
CA THR A 123 10.26 -20.69 -21.71
C THR A 123 10.05 -21.00 -20.22
N HIS A 124 11.02 -20.71 -19.36
CA HIS A 124 10.85 -20.89 -17.92
C HIS A 124 9.73 -20.03 -17.35
N SER A 125 9.62 -18.75 -17.75
CA SER A 125 8.53 -17.85 -17.31
C SER A 125 7.17 -18.45 -17.67
N SER A 126 7.00 -18.97 -18.90
CA SER A 126 5.75 -19.60 -19.32
C SER A 126 5.40 -20.81 -18.45
N HIS A 127 6.39 -21.66 -18.14
CA HIS A 127 6.16 -22.83 -17.28
C HIS A 127 5.85 -22.43 -15.84
N ILE A 128 6.54 -21.42 -15.30
CA ILE A 128 6.27 -20.87 -13.97
C ILE A 128 4.83 -20.37 -13.91
N TYR A 129 4.42 -19.53 -14.86
CA TYR A 129 3.06 -18.96 -14.90
C TYR A 129 2.00 -20.05 -14.99
N THR A 130 2.22 -21.05 -15.84
CA THR A 130 1.30 -22.19 -15.98
C THR A 130 1.21 -23.02 -14.69
N LYS A 131 2.35 -23.27 -14.02
CA LYS A 131 2.39 -24.08 -12.78
C LYS A 131 1.81 -23.35 -11.57
N LEU A 132 2.02 -22.04 -11.48
CA LEU A 132 1.51 -21.21 -10.39
C LEU A 132 0.06 -20.75 -10.61
N ASP A 133 -0.50 -21.00 -11.79
CA ASP A 133 -1.80 -20.52 -12.22
C ASP A 133 -1.92 -18.99 -12.16
N ILE A 134 -0.92 -18.32 -12.72
CA ILE A 134 -0.83 -16.85 -12.81
C ILE A 134 -0.56 -16.43 -14.25
N SER A 135 -0.87 -15.18 -14.57
CA SER A 135 -0.77 -14.64 -15.93
C SER A 135 0.43 -13.73 -16.14
N SER A 136 1.09 -13.28 -15.06
CA SER A 136 2.15 -12.28 -15.18
C SER A 136 3.19 -12.31 -14.05
N ARG A 137 4.31 -11.64 -14.30
CA ARG A 137 5.32 -11.34 -13.28
C ARG A 137 4.77 -10.48 -12.15
N ASP A 138 3.94 -9.49 -12.49
CA ASP A 138 3.39 -8.55 -11.50
C ASP A 138 2.45 -9.28 -10.54
N GLU A 139 1.71 -10.26 -11.03
CA GLU A 139 0.87 -11.14 -10.20
C GLU A 139 1.71 -12.01 -9.26
N LEU A 140 2.82 -12.59 -9.75
CA LEU A 140 3.76 -13.31 -8.87
C LEU A 140 4.31 -12.41 -7.76
N GLN A 141 4.67 -11.18 -8.11
CA GLN A 141 5.18 -10.20 -7.17
C GLN A 141 4.09 -9.76 -6.18
N LEU A 142 2.83 -9.65 -6.62
CA LEU A 142 1.69 -9.37 -5.75
C LEU A 142 1.48 -10.47 -4.71
N TYR A 143 1.50 -11.75 -5.12
CA TYR A 143 1.42 -12.87 -4.18
C TYR A 143 2.52 -12.80 -3.12
N TYR A 144 3.76 -12.52 -3.53
CA TYR A 144 4.88 -12.34 -2.61
C TYR A 144 4.61 -11.23 -1.59
N HIS A 145 4.18 -10.05 -2.03
CA HIS A 145 3.87 -8.92 -1.14
C HIS A 145 2.71 -9.23 -0.19
N LEU A 146 1.69 -9.96 -0.64
CA LEU A 146 0.57 -10.36 0.22
C LEU A 146 1.02 -11.34 1.30
N ILE A 147 1.86 -12.32 0.96
CA ILE A 147 2.45 -13.27 1.92
C ILE A 147 3.38 -12.55 2.91
N GLU A 148 4.17 -11.58 2.45
CA GLU A 148 5.01 -10.71 3.29
C GLU A 148 4.20 -9.90 4.28
N LYS A 149 3.15 -9.21 3.83
CA LYS A 149 2.26 -8.46 4.72
C LYS A 149 1.47 -9.36 5.67
N GLY A 150 1.21 -10.60 5.27
CA GLY A 150 0.61 -11.63 6.11
C GLY A 150 1.57 -12.30 7.10
N GLY A 151 2.87 -11.95 7.10
CA GLY A 151 3.86 -12.53 8.02
C GLY A 151 4.23 -13.99 7.73
N ARG A 152 3.95 -14.49 6.52
CA ARG A 152 4.15 -15.91 6.14
C ARG A 152 5.38 -16.15 5.26
N LEU A 153 6.32 -15.21 5.21
CA LEU A 153 7.53 -15.33 4.38
C LEU A 153 8.41 -16.52 4.77
N GLU A 154 8.59 -16.77 6.07
CA GLU A 154 9.40 -17.89 6.53
C GLU A 154 8.81 -19.24 6.09
N GLU A 155 7.49 -19.34 6.09
CA GLU A 155 6.79 -20.52 5.62
C GLU A 155 6.97 -20.71 4.11
N MET A 156 6.79 -19.64 3.34
CA MET A 156 7.04 -19.66 1.90
C MET A 156 8.47 -20.09 1.59
N ALA A 157 9.46 -19.53 2.29
CA ALA A 157 10.87 -19.85 2.12
C ALA A 157 11.14 -21.34 2.39
N LYS A 158 10.63 -21.85 3.52
CA LYS A 158 10.81 -23.24 3.94
C LYS A 158 10.17 -24.24 2.98
N ARG A 159 8.96 -23.96 2.51
CA ARG A 159 8.21 -24.86 1.62
C ARG A 159 8.75 -24.83 0.20
N ALA A 160 8.95 -23.62 -0.32
CA ALA A 160 9.40 -23.45 -1.69
C ALA A 160 10.89 -23.78 -1.85
N GLY A 161 11.71 -23.69 -0.79
CA GLY A 161 13.17 -23.75 -0.91
C GLY A 161 13.70 -22.60 -1.76
N ILE A 162 13.04 -21.45 -1.65
CA ILE A 162 13.39 -20.20 -2.33
C ILE A 162 13.89 -19.27 -1.21
N PHE A 163 15.02 -18.61 -1.46
CA PHE A 163 15.89 -17.85 -0.52
C PHE A 163 17.00 -18.67 0.14
#